data_AF-A0A7Y2TTX0-F1
#
_entry.id   AF-A0A7Y2TTX0-F1
#
_cell.length_a   1.000
_cell.length_b   1.000
_cell.length_c   1.000
_cell.angle_alpha   90.00
_cell.angle_beta   90.00
_cell.angle_gamma   90.00
#
_symmetry.space_group_name_H-M   'P 1'
#
loop_
_entity.id
_entity.type
_entity.pdbx_description
1 polymer ?
#
loop_
_entity_poly.entity_id
_entity_poly.type
_entity_poly.pdbx_seq_one_letter_code
_entity_poly.pdbx_strand_id
1 'polypeptide(L)'
;MAAILAATAVALAGIYLIGLAALSVFQPSVARRFLLGFAGSAQAHYAELSARSVLGFALVHQAPSMLFSGFFRIFAWVLLATTAGLLLVPWRWHHRFAQKVV
;
A
#
# COMPACT_ATOMS: atom_id res chain seq x y z
N MET A 1 8.76 -21.00 -6.86
CA MET A 1 9.33 -20.02 -5.90
C MET A 1 8.66 -18.65 -6.00
N ALA A 2 8.74 -17.95 -7.14
CA ALA A 2 8.17 -16.60 -7.31
C ALA A 2 6.66 -16.51 -7.03
N ALA A 3 5.86 -17.47 -7.51
CA ALA A 3 4.42 -17.51 -7.25
C ALA A 3 4.09 -17.65 -5.75
N ILE A 4 4.88 -18.43 -5.00
CA ILE A 4 4.68 -18.59 -3.54
C ILE A 4 4.99 -17.26 -2.85
N LEU A 5 6.09 -16.60 -3.21
CA LEU A 5 6.44 -15.29 -2.65
C LEU A 5 5.37 -14.23 -2.96
N ALA A 6 4.85 -14.22 -4.19
CA ALA A 6 3.75 -13.32 -4.57
C ALA A 6 2.49 -13.59 -3.75
N ALA A 7 2.06 -14.86 -3.66
CA ALA A 7 0.91 -15.24 -2.84
C ALA A 7 1.09 -14.87 -1.36
N THR A 8 2.28 -15.11 -0.79
CA THR A 8 2.62 -14.73 0.58
C THR A 8 2.56 -13.21 0.78
N ALA A 9 3.15 -12.42 -0.14
CA ALA A 9 3.12 -10.97 -0.06
C ALA A 9 1.68 -10.44 -0.11
N VAL A 10 0.84 -10.97 -0.99
CA VAL A 10 -0.57 -10.57 -1.10
C VAL A 10 -1.36 -10.98 0.14
N ALA A 11 -1.14 -12.17 0.68
CA ALA A 11 -1.79 -12.63 1.91
C ALA A 11 -1.43 -11.75 3.11
N LEU A 12 -0.14 -11.44 3.30
CA LEU A 12 0.33 -10.55 4.36
C LEU A 12 -0.26 -9.14 4.22
N ALA A 13 -0.34 -8.61 3.01
CA ALA A 13 -0.99 -7.33 2.77
C ALA A 13 -2.49 -7.35 3.07
N GLY A 14 -3.19 -8.44 2.74
CA GLY A 14 -4.60 -8.63 3.10
C GLY A 14 -4.80 -8.61 4.62
N ILE A 15 -3.99 -9.36 5.36
CA ILE A 15 -4.01 -9.39 6.84
C ILE A 15 -3.72 -7.99 7.40
N TYR A 16 -2.71 -7.31 6.87
CA TYR A 16 -2.38 -5.93 7.25
C TYR A 16 -3.55 -4.97 7.01
N LEU A 17 -4.20 -5.02 5.84
CA LEU A 17 -5.32 -4.13 5.53
C LEU A 17 -6.54 -4.39 6.42
N ILE A 18 -6.84 -5.65 6.72
CA ILE A 18 -7.91 -6.00 7.67
C ILE A 18 -7.57 -5.46 9.07
N GLY A 19 -6.34 -5.66 9.53
CA GLY A 19 -5.88 -5.15 10.82
C GLY A 19 -5.91 -3.62 10.89
N LEU A 20 -5.47 -2.94 9.84
CA LEU A 20 -5.51 -1.49 9.73
C LEU A 20 -6.96 -0.96 9.70
N ALA A 21 -7.87 -1.65 9.00
CA ALA A 21 -9.29 -1.30 8.99
C ALA A 21 -9.91 -1.42 10.39
N ALA A 22 -9.65 -2.53 11.09
CA ALA A 22 -10.10 -2.72 12.47
C ALA A 22 -9.51 -1.63 13.39
N LEU A 23 -8.21 -1.35 13.30
CA LEU A 23 -7.56 -0.30 14.08
C LEU A 23 -8.15 1.08 13.78
N SER A 24 -8.50 1.36 12.53
CA SER A 24 -9.11 2.64 12.13
C SER A 24 -10.51 2.82 12.70
N VAL A 25 -11.28 1.74 12.86
CA VAL A 25 -12.62 1.77 13.47
C VAL A 25 -12.55 1.88 14.99
N PHE A 26 -11.71 1.08 15.65
CA PHE A 26 -11.69 1.00 17.11
C PHE A 26 -10.73 1.99 17.79
N GLN A 27 -9.64 2.38 17.12
CA GLN A 27 -8.61 3.28 17.65
C GLN A 27 -8.08 4.26 16.57
N PRO A 28 -8.94 5.16 16.05
CA PRO A 28 -8.60 6.03 14.92
C PRO A 28 -7.38 6.93 15.16
N SER A 29 -7.16 7.38 16.40
CA SER A 29 -5.99 8.19 16.76
C SER A 29 -4.67 7.44 16.59
N VAL A 30 -4.67 6.14 16.91
CA VAL A 30 -3.49 5.26 16.74
C VAL A 30 -3.27 4.99 15.24
N ALA A 31 -4.32 4.66 14.50
CA ALA A 31 -4.25 4.47 13.05
C ALA A 31 -3.69 5.71 12.33
N ARG A 32 -4.20 6.90 12.67
CA ARG A 32 -3.73 8.18 12.13
C ARG A 32 -2.24 8.41 12.43
N ARG A 33 -1.81 8.21 13.68
CA ARG A 33 -0.40 8.40 14.07
C ARG A 33 0.52 7.42 13.33
N PHE A 34 0.10 6.18 13.16
CA PHE A 34 0.82 5.17 12.40
C PHE A 34 0.95 5.56 10.92
N LEU A 35 -0.14 5.94 10.27
CA LEU A 35 -0.15 6.37 8.86
C LEU A 35 0.70 7.62 8.61
N LEU A 36 0.61 8.62 9.50
CA LEU A 36 1.45 9.83 9.43
C LEU A 36 2.94 9.52 9.59
N GLY A 37 3.30 8.41 10.23
CA GLY A 37 4.69 7.96 10.38
C GLY A 37 5.38 7.71 9.03
N PHE A 38 4.66 7.17 8.03
CA PHE A 38 5.22 6.92 6.69
C PHE A 38 5.52 8.21 5.92
N ALA A 39 4.75 9.27 6.19
CA ALA A 39 5.01 10.58 5.64
C ALA A 39 6.15 11.31 6.35
N GLY A 40 6.58 10.87 7.54
CA GLY A 40 7.47 11.61 8.45
C GLY A 40 8.92 11.80 7.99
N SER A 41 9.42 10.95 7.10
CA SER A 41 10.78 11.07 6.54
C SER A 41 10.85 10.59 5.09
N ALA A 42 11.86 11.06 4.35
CA ALA A 42 12.09 10.61 2.98
C ALA A 42 12.35 9.09 2.91
N GLN A 43 13.07 8.53 3.89
CA GLN A 43 13.31 7.08 3.97
C GLN A 43 12.00 6.31 4.15
N ALA A 44 11.14 6.77 5.06
CA ALA A 44 9.84 6.12 5.30
C ALA A 44 8.95 6.17 4.05
N HIS A 45 8.98 7.29 3.33
CA HIS A 45 8.23 7.45 2.09
C HIS A 45 8.71 6.52 0.97
N TYR A 46 10.02 6.44 0.73
CA TYR A 46 10.54 5.53 -0.29
C TYR A 46 10.40 4.05 0.13
N ALA A 47 10.46 3.74 1.43
CA ALA A 47 10.16 2.40 1.94
C ALA A 47 8.69 2.02 1.68
N GLU A 48 7.75 2.94 1.93
CA GLU A 48 6.33 2.77 1.61
C GLU A 48 6.14 2.53 0.12
N LEU A 49 6.70 3.38 -0.75
CA LEU A 49 6.57 3.23 -2.21
C LEU A 49 7.19 1.92 -2.72
N SER A 50 8.30 1.48 -2.11
CA SER A 50 8.93 0.21 -2.46
C SER A 50 8.04 -0.97 -2.08
N ALA A 51 7.51 -1.00 -0.85
CA ALA A 51 6.59 -2.03 -0.40
C ALA A 51 5.31 -2.05 -1.26
N ARG A 52 4.79 -0.87 -1.60
CA ARG A 52 3.62 -0.69 -2.47
C ARG A 52 3.86 -1.20 -3.88
N SER A 53 5.06 -0.98 -4.42
CA SER A 53 5.47 -1.50 -5.74
C SER A 53 5.57 -3.03 -5.72
N VAL A 54 6.26 -3.61 -4.73
CA VAL A 54 6.40 -5.06 -4.55
C VAL A 54 5.01 -5.72 -4.46
N LEU A 55 4.13 -5.14 -3.65
CA LEU A 55 2.77 -5.63 -3.50
C LEU A 55 1.97 -5.51 -4.81
N GLY A 56 2.09 -4.38 -5.52
CA GLY A 56 1.43 -4.17 -6.81
C GLY A 56 1.83 -5.22 -7.85
N PHE A 57 3.13 -5.49 -7.99
CA PHE A 57 3.60 -6.53 -8.91
C PHE A 57 3.17 -7.94 -8.47
N ALA A 58 3.21 -8.23 -7.17
CA ALA A 58 2.71 -9.50 -6.64
C ALA A 58 1.21 -9.69 -6.92
N LEU A 59 0.40 -8.63 -6.76
CA LEU A 59 -1.02 -8.62 -7.08
C LEU A 59 -1.27 -8.80 -8.58
N VAL A 60 -0.54 -8.12 -9.46
CA VAL A 60 -0.66 -8.31 -10.92
C VAL A 60 -0.39 -9.79 -11.29
N HIS A 61 0.63 -10.39 -10.69
CA HIS A 61 0.99 -11.79 -10.95
C HIS A 61 -0.05 -12.78 -10.42
N GLN A 62 -0.60 -12.53 -9.22
CA GLN A 62 -1.52 -13.46 -8.57
C GLN A 62 -2.98 -13.27 -9.00
N ALA A 63 -3.38 -12.07 -9.46
CA ALA A 63 -4.76 -11.74 -9.80
C ALA A 63 -5.47 -12.75 -10.74
N PRO A 64 -4.84 -13.32 -11.79
CA PRO A 64 -5.47 -14.33 -12.65
C PRO A 64 -6.00 -15.57 -11.91
N SER A 65 -5.37 -15.92 -10.78
CA SER A 65 -5.71 -17.10 -9.98
C SER A 65 -6.73 -16.85 -8.86
N MET A 66 -7.15 -15.59 -8.67
CA MET A 66 -8.05 -15.19 -7.59
C MET A 66 -9.52 -15.23 -8.03
N LEU A 67 -10.43 -15.54 -7.08
CA LEU A 67 -11.88 -15.59 -7.30
C LEU A 67 -12.44 -14.31 -7.96
N PHE A 68 -11.90 -13.14 -7.60
CA PHE A 68 -12.30 -11.83 -8.15
C PHE A 68 -11.23 -11.25 -9.07
N SER A 69 -10.73 -12.06 -10.01
CA SER A 69 -9.57 -11.72 -10.86
C SER A 69 -9.63 -10.34 -11.51
N GLY A 70 -10.77 -9.98 -12.11
CA GLY A 70 -10.93 -8.68 -12.76
C GLY A 70 -10.76 -7.50 -11.81
N PHE A 71 -11.38 -7.58 -10.63
CA PHE A 71 -11.26 -6.56 -9.58
C PHE A 71 -9.81 -6.41 -9.11
N PHE A 72 -9.16 -7.52 -8.75
CA PHE A 72 -7.78 -7.48 -8.27
C PHE A 72 -6.79 -7.01 -9.32
N ARG A 73 -7.03 -7.31 -10.60
CA ARG A 73 -6.19 -6.82 -11.70
C ARG A 73 -6.29 -5.31 -11.86
N ILE A 74 -7.50 -4.75 -11.82
CA ILE A 74 -7.71 -3.29 -11.86
C ILE A 74 -7.07 -2.64 -10.64
N PHE A 75 -7.33 -3.18 -9.45
CA PHE A 75 -6.77 -2.68 -8.20
C PHE A 75 -5.23 -2.67 -8.22
N ALA A 76 -4.60 -3.73 -8.72
CA ALA A 76 -3.14 -3.82 -8.83
C ALA A 76 -2.55 -2.73 -9.74
N TRP A 77 -3.19 -2.48 -10.89
CA TRP A 77 -2.74 -1.43 -11.81
C TRP A 77 -2.96 -0.02 -11.24
N VAL A 78 -4.08 0.23 -10.56
CA VAL A 78 -4.30 1.50 -9.84
C VAL A 78 -3.24 1.69 -8.75
N LEU A 79 -2.91 0.63 -8.01
CA LEU A 79 -1.86 0.67 -6.98
C LEU A 79 -0.50 1.04 -7.58
N LEU A 80 -0.11 0.40 -8.69
CA LEU A 80 1.16 0.69 -9.38
C LEU A 80 1.17 2.09 -9.98
N ALA A 81 0.10 2.52 -10.65
CA ALA A 81 0.00 3.82 -11.28
C ALA A 81 0.09 4.96 -10.25
N THR A 82 -0.62 4.83 -9.12
CA THR A 82 -0.56 5.81 -8.03
C THR A 82 0.81 5.84 -7.35
N THR A 83 1.48 4.68 -7.21
CA THR A 83 2.85 4.59 -6.70
C THR A 83 3.85 5.28 -7.62
N ALA A 84 3.74 5.05 -8.93
CA ALA A 84 4.56 5.73 -9.94
C ALA A 84 4.34 7.24 -9.93
N GLY A 85 3.09 7.70 -9.82
CA GLY A 85 2.78 9.12 -9.66
C GLY A 85 3.43 9.74 -8.42
N LEU A 86 3.39 9.05 -7.27
CA LEU A 86 4.02 9.51 -6.05
C LEU A 86 5.55 9.50 -6.10
N LEU A 87 6.18 8.61 -6.86
CA LEU A 87 7.64 8.64 -7.08
C LEU A 87 8.10 9.94 -7.77
N LEU A 88 7.25 10.55 -8.58
CA LEU A 88 7.52 11.83 -9.25
C LEU A 88 7.26 13.03 -8.34
N VAL A 89 6.47 12.87 -7.28
CA VAL A 89 6.12 13.94 -6.36
C VAL A 89 7.22 14.10 -5.31
N PRO A 90 7.74 15.32 -5.07
CA PRO A 90 8.70 15.53 -4.01
C PRO A 90 8.12 15.11 -2.66
N TRP A 91 8.87 14.31 -1.88
CA TRP A 91 8.44 13.82 -0.56
C TRP A 91 7.88 14.93 0.35
N ARG A 92 8.47 16.13 0.31
CA ARG A 92 8.02 17.28 1.12
C ARG A 92 6.57 17.69 0.82
N TRP A 93 6.13 17.53 -0.42
CA TRP A 93 4.75 17.83 -0.83
C TRP A 93 3.81 16.75 -0.33
N HIS A 94 4.19 15.48 -0.46
CA HIS A 94 3.46 14.36 0.11
C HIS A 94 3.32 14.48 1.63
N HIS A 95 4.38 14.86 2.34
CA HIS A 95 4.36 15.09 3.78
C HIS A 95 3.36 16.19 4.19
N ARG A 96 3.40 17.34 3.50
CA ARG A 96 2.46 18.45 3.75
C ARG A 96 1.01 18.09 3.44
N PHE A 97 0.78 17.26 2.43
CA PHE A 97 -0.54 16.77 2.11
C PHE A 97 -1.04 15.81 3.19
N ALA A 98 -0.24 14.81 3.58
CA ALA A 98 -0.62 13.82 4.58
C ALA A 98 -1.03 14.48 5.92
N GLN A 99 -0.36 15.55 6.34
CA GLN A 99 -0.71 16.30 7.54
C GLN A 99 -2.11 16.95 7.50
N LYS A 100 -2.65 17.23 6.31
CA LYS A 100 -3.94 17.91 6.13
C LYS A 100 -5.13 16.95 6.01
N VAL A 101 -4.91 15.73 5.51
CA VAL A 101 -6.00 14.84 5.05
C VAL A 101 -6.11 13.54 5.83
N VAL A 102 -5.04 13.09 6.48
CA VAL A 102 -5.05 11.95 7.41
C VAL A 102 -5.41 12.46 8.79
#